data_AF-A0AB37AKX8-F1
#
_entry.id   AF-A0AB37AKX8-F1
#
_cell.length_a   1.000
_cell.length_b   1.000
_cell.length_c   1.000
_cell.angle_alpha   90.00
_cell.angle_beta   90.00
_cell.angle_gamma   90.00
#
_symmetry.space_group_name_H-M   'P 1'
#
loop_
_entity.id
_entity.type
_entity.pdbx_description
1 polymer ?
#
loop_
_entity_poly.entity_id
_entity_poly.type
_entity_poly.pdbx_seq_one_letter_code
_entity_poly.pdbx_strand_id
1 'polypeptide(L)'
;MRMKANRFSGVVAVLLVLLTGCAGLSADESSTVKMPKTVELNSGDSNSMNYTPWYIHKFSISGPKGTRVGGGGGNMLPMDEDGNPGESGGQCCMRYPMEWQADLRVTVRWLVDKKNKKTSGWYKAENVRIPQYDGSRSGGVWAIFLPGDRVKLMVADGNANGRNSVAVRPGDDDPDVAQGVPDDEWNYEYPKGVMRRIQ
;
A
#
# COMPACT_ATOMS: atom_id res chain seq x y z
N MET A 1 -20.04 -43.17 73.48
CA MET A 1 -19.27 -41.93 73.66
C MET A 1 -20.04 -40.80 72.98
N ARG A 2 -20.53 -39.82 73.76
CA ARG A 2 -21.30 -38.64 73.29
C ARG A 2 -20.40 -37.65 72.55
N MET A 3 -20.91 -36.99 71.51
CA MET A 3 -20.87 -35.53 71.25
C MET A 3 -21.84 -35.26 70.07
N LYS A 4 -23.02 -34.67 70.31
CA LYS A 4 -23.41 -33.25 70.31
C LYS A 4 -23.62 -32.64 68.91
N ALA A 5 -24.81 -32.07 68.75
CA ALA A 5 -25.40 -31.54 67.52
C ALA A 5 -25.02 -30.07 67.22
N ASN A 6 -25.05 -29.68 65.93
CA ASN A 6 -25.92 -28.63 65.36
C ASN A 6 -25.56 -28.41 63.87
N ARG A 7 -26.49 -28.68 62.94
CA ARG A 7 -27.43 -27.74 62.27
C ARG A 7 -26.74 -26.70 61.39
N PHE A 8 -26.92 -26.77 60.08
CA PHE A 8 -27.21 -25.61 59.23
C PHE A 8 -27.93 -26.04 57.94
N SER A 9 -28.99 -25.27 57.63
CA SER A 9 -29.86 -25.34 56.47
C SER A 9 -29.12 -25.12 55.15
N GLY A 10 -29.72 -25.55 54.03
CA GLY A 10 -29.69 -24.70 52.85
C GLY A 10 -29.64 -25.39 51.50
N VAL A 11 -30.78 -25.28 50.80
CA VAL A 11 -30.90 -24.94 49.37
C VAL A 11 -30.54 -26.02 48.33
N VAL A 12 -31.62 -26.58 47.79
CA VAL A 12 -31.72 -27.14 46.44
C VAL A 12 -31.38 -26.07 45.41
N ALA A 13 -30.43 -26.33 44.52
CA ALA A 13 -30.25 -25.56 43.30
C ALA A 13 -30.33 -26.51 42.10
N VAL A 14 -31.45 -26.43 41.40
CA VAL A 14 -31.74 -27.10 40.12
C VAL A 14 -30.88 -26.46 39.04
N LEU A 15 -30.02 -27.27 38.43
CA LEU A 15 -29.45 -26.99 37.11
C LEU A 15 -30.49 -27.37 36.05
N LEU A 16 -30.73 -26.50 35.06
CA LEU A 16 -30.84 -26.83 33.62
C LEU A 16 -31.30 -25.61 32.78
N VAL A 17 -30.37 -25.19 31.91
CA VAL A 17 -30.51 -24.71 30.51
C VAL A 17 -31.38 -23.49 30.20
N LEU A 18 -30.72 -22.34 30.00
CA LEU A 18 -31.20 -21.28 29.11
C LEU A 18 -30.43 -21.37 27.79
N LEU A 19 -31.12 -21.75 26.71
CA LEU A 19 -30.66 -21.59 25.33
C LEU A 19 -30.85 -20.13 24.92
N THR A 20 -29.80 -19.32 25.03
CA THR A 20 -29.72 -18.04 24.31
C THR A 20 -28.85 -18.22 23.08
N GLY A 21 -29.49 -18.53 21.95
CA GLY A 21 -28.87 -18.41 20.64
C GLY A 21 -28.81 -16.93 20.25
N CYS A 22 -27.67 -16.28 20.46
CA CYS A 22 -27.36 -15.05 19.75
C CYS A 22 -26.97 -15.43 18.32
N ALA A 23 -27.88 -15.22 17.37
CA ALA A 23 -27.53 -15.18 15.96
C ALA A 23 -26.65 -13.94 15.72
N GLY A 24 -25.36 -14.07 16.02
CA GLY A 24 -24.32 -13.16 15.57
C GLY A 24 -24.04 -13.42 14.10
N LEU A 25 -24.98 -13.05 13.23
CA LEU A 25 -24.65 -12.78 11.83
C LEU A 25 -23.96 -11.42 11.81
N SER A 26 -22.65 -11.43 12.04
CA SER A 26 -21.77 -10.43 11.46
C SER A 26 -21.88 -10.61 9.94
N ALA A 27 -22.91 -9.99 9.36
CA ALA A 27 -22.87 -9.64 7.97
C ALA A 27 -21.63 -8.76 7.81
N ASP A 28 -20.69 -9.30 7.05
CA ASP A 28 -19.52 -8.65 6.52
C ASP A 28 -19.96 -7.31 5.91
N GLU A 29 -19.91 -6.26 6.73
CA GLU A 29 -20.03 -4.89 6.27
C GLU A 29 -18.72 -4.59 5.56
N SER A 30 -18.62 -5.11 4.33
CA SER A 30 -17.70 -4.63 3.31
C SER A 30 -17.92 -3.13 3.25
N SER A 31 -17.11 -2.40 4.01
CA SER A 31 -17.03 -0.96 4.02
C SER A 31 -16.64 -0.54 2.62
N THR A 32 -17.64 -0.37 1.75
CA THR A 32 -17.48 0.39 0.53
C THR A 32 -17.21 1.81 1.02
N VAL A 33 -15.92 2.11 1.19
CA VAL A 33 -15.42 3.45 1.47
C VAL A 33 -16.03 4.35 0.38
N LYS A 34 -17.10 5.06 0.73
CA LYS A 34 -17.71 6.08 -0.12
C LYS A 34 -16.80 7.29 -0.04
N MET A 35 -15.68 7.22 -0.75
CA MET A 35 -14.99 8.45 -1.12
C MET A 35 -16.01 9.35 -1.85
N PRO A 36 -16.02 10.67 -1.58
CA PRO A 36 -16.90 11.59 -2.28
C PRO A 36 -16.78 11.35 -3.80
N LYS A 37 -17.92 11.28 -4.48
CA LYS A 37 -18.03 10.86 -5.88
C LYS A 37 -17.22 11.71 -6.86
N THR A 38 -16.73 12.88 -6.41
CA THR A 38 -15.85 13.75 -7.16
C THR A 38 -14.88 14.45 -6.19
N VAL A 39 -13.71 13.86 -5.97
CA VAL A 39 -12.58 14.58 -5.36
C VAL A 39 -11.89 15.36 -6.47
N GLU A 40 -11.60 16.64 -6.23
CA GLU A 40 -10.81 17.44 -7.18
C GLU A 40 -9.41 16.84 -7.29
N LEU A 41 -8.92 16.68 -8.53
CA LEU A 41 -7.65 16.02 -8.79
C LEU A 41 -6.64 17.04 -9.28
N ASN A 42 -5.47 17.03 -8.65
CA ASN A 42 -4.27 17.61 -9.22
C ASN A 42 -3.71 16.68 -10.32
N SER A 43 -3.03 17.30 -11.28
CA SER A 43 -2.20 16.61 -12.26
C SER A 43 -0.77 17.08 -12.07
N GLY A 44 0.17 16.15 -12.07
CA GLY A 44 1.59 16.45 -11.96
C GLY A 44 2.44 15.34 -12.55
N ASP A 45 3.75 15.51 -12.41
CA ASP A 45 4.71 14.49 -12.79
C ASP A 45 4.73 13.36 -11.77
N SER A 46 4.89 12.14 -12.27
CA SER A 46 5.34 11.00 -11.47
C SER A 46 6.85 10.88 -11.58
N ASN A 47 7.50 11.04 -10.44
CA ASN A 47 8.93 10.89 -10.26
C ASN A 47 9.21 9.61 -9.47
N SER A 48 10.46 9.16 -9.51
CA SER A 48 10.85 7.92 -8.88
C SER A 48 12.33 7.86 -8.53
N MET A 49 12.61 7.10 -7.48
CA MET A 49 13.94 6.81 -6.96
C MET A 49 14.06 5.31 -6.74
N ASN A 50 15.17 4.72 -7.16
CA ASN A 50 15.44 3.31 -7.04
C ASN A 50 16.66 3.06 -6.14
N TYR A 51 16.39 2.76 -4.88
CA TYR A 51 17.41 2.30 -3.92
C TYR A 51 17.61 0.78 -3.97
N THR A 52 17.00 0.07 -4.92
CA THR A 52 17.17 -1.37 -5.05
C THR A 52 18.45 -1.69 -5.84
N PRO A 53 19.04 -2.88 -5.66
CA PRO A 53 20.17 -3.33 -6.48
C PRO A 53 19.73 -3.83 -7.88
N TRP A 54 18.47 -3.61 -8.26
CA TRP A 54 17.88 -4.16 -9.47
C TRP A 54 17.40 -3.06 -10.41
N TYR A 55 17.47 -3.33 -11.71
CA TYR A 55 16.91 -2.42 -12.70
C TYR A 55 15.39 -2.50 -12.65
N ILE A 56 14.72 -1.35 -12.65
CA ILE A 56 13.27 -1.25 -12.78
C ILE A 56 12.98 -0.69 -14.16
N HIS A 57 12.27 -1.46 -14.97
CA HIS A 57 11.99 -1.10 -16.36
C HIS A 57 10.88 -0.05 -16.47
N LYS A 58 9.84 -0.17 -15.65
CA LYS A 58 8.72 0.77 -15.56
C LYS A 58 7.91 0.52 -14.30
N PHE A 59 7.10 1.50 -13.91
CA PHE A 59 6.10 1.33 -12.85
C PHE A 59 4.77 1.99 -13.20
N SER A 60 3.73 1.59 -12.48
CA SER A 60 2.38 2.12 -12.57
C SER A 60 1.79 2.31 -11.18
N ILE A 61 1.03 3.37 -11.02
CA ILE A 61 0.21 3.67 -9.84
C ILE A 61 -1.24 3.65 -10.30
N SER A 62 -2.09 2.95 -9.56
CA SER A 62 -3.53 2.87 -9.83
C SER A 62 -4.32 3.06 -8.54
N GLY A 63 -5.20 4.06 -8.52
CA GLY A 63 -6.16 4.26 -7.45
C GLY A 63 -7.44 3.43 -7.64
N PRO A 64 -8.43 3.61 -6.75
CA PRO A 64 -9.68 2.87 -6.81
C PRO A 64 -10.41 3.07 -8.14
N LYS A 65 -11.11 2.03 -8.61
CA LYS A 65 -11.83 2.05 -9.89
C LYS A 65 -12.78 3.25 -9.96
N GLY A 66 -12.71 4.00 -11.06
CA GLY A 66 -13.56 5.18 -11.30
C GLY A 66 -13.02 6.50 -10.74
N THR A 67 -11.97 6.49 -9.90
CA THR A 67 -11.41 7.73 -9.32
C THR A 67 -10.51 8.50 -10.29
N ARG A 68 -10.00 7.84 -11.34
CA ARG A 68 -8.94 8.37 -12.24
C ARG A 68 -7.63 8.70 -11.53
N VAL A 69 -7.48 8.38 -10.25
CA VAL A 69 -6.19 8.47 -9.54
C VAL A 69 -5.25 7.43 -10.14
N GLY A 70 -4.05 7.84 -10.50
CA GLY A 70 -3.07 6.96 -11.11
C GLY A 70 -2.08 7.69 -12.00
N GLY A 71 -1.05 6.97 -12.41
CA GLY A 71 0.10 7.47 -13.14
C GLY A 71 1.16 6.38 -13.27
N GLY A 72 2.42 6.76 -13.45
CA GLY A 72 3.51 5.79 -13.59
C GLY A 72 4.77 6.44 -14.13
N GLY A 73 5.79 5.63 -14.36
CA GLY A 73 7.04 6.15 -14.87
C GLY A 73 7.89 5.11 -15.56
N GLY A 74 8.96 5.62 -16.16
CA GLY A 74 9.86 4.85 -16.99
C GLY A 74 10.92 4.10 -16.19
N ASN A 75 12.03 3.82 -16.86
CA ASN A 75 13.10 3.02 -16.30
C ASN A 75 13.95 3.78 -15.29
N MET A 76 14.46 3.03 -14.31
CA MET A 76 15.44 3.49 -13.31
C MET A 76 16.60 2.49 -13.26
N LEU A 77 17.82 3.01 -13.23
CA LEU A 77 19.00 2.21 -12.91
C LEU A 77 18.97 1.74 -11.44
N PRO A 78 19.70 0.68 -11.09
CA PRO A 78 19.94 0.34 -9.69
C PRO A 78 20.59 1.48 -8.90
N MET A 79 20.50 1.40 -7.58
CA MET A 79 21.33 2.20 -6.67
C MET A 79 22.82 2.00 -6.99
N ASP A 80 23.59 3.09 -6.98
CA ASP A 80 25.03 3.02 -7.18
C ASP A 80 25.78 2.53 -5.93
N GLU A 81 27.10 2.36 -6.05
CA GLU A 81 27.96 1.87 -4.97
C GLU A 81 28.07 2.85 -3.79
N ASP A 82 27.84 4.14 -4.04
CA ASP A 82 27.86 5.21 -3.03
C ASP A 82 26.50 5.34 -2.31
N GLY A 83 25.49 4.56 -2.73
CA GLY A 83 24.16 4.55 -2.14
C GLY A 83 23.19 5.59 -2.70
N ASN A 84 23.56 6.27 -3.80
CA ASN A 84 22.65 7.19 -4.47
C ASN A 84 21.61 6.39 -5.28
N PRO A 85 20.33 6.77 -5.22
CA PRO A 85 19.30 6.07 -5.96
C PRO A 85 19.44 6.32 -7.46
N GLY A 86 19.07 5.34 -8.27
CA GLY A 86 18.76 5.60 -9.67
C GLY A 86 17.48 6.42 -9.77
N GLU A 87 17.52 7.58 -10.42
CA GLU A 87 16.37 8.48 -10.54
C GLU A 87 15.72 8.39 -11.92
N SER A 88 14.39 8.61 -11.96
CA SER A 88 13.64 8.79 -13.19
C SER A 88 12.46 9.71 -12.92
N GLY A 89 12.23 10.68 -13.80
CA GLY A 89 11.21 11.71 -13.62
C GLY A 89 10.62 12.20 -14.93
N GLY A 90 9.61 13.07 -14.83
CA GLY A 90 9.04 13.77 -15.99
C GLY A 90 8.11 12.93 -16.87
N GLN A 91 7.62 11.79 -16.39
CA GLN A 91 6.46 11.16 -17.05
C GLN A 91 5.19 11.85 -16.58
N CYS A 92 4.56 12.58 -17.49
CA CYS A 92 3.30 13.27 -17.25
C CYS A 92 2.22 12.33 -16.72
N CYS A 93 1.28 12.99 -16.04
CA CYS A 93 -0.13 12.64 -15.96
C CYS A 93 -0.45 11.76 -14.75
N MET A 94 0.37 11.86 -13.71
CA MET A 94 -0.03 11.42 -12.39
C MET A 94 -1.18 12.28 -11.90
N ARG A 95 -2.30 11.62 -11.58
CA ARG A 95 -3.49 12.24 -11.01
C ARG A 95 -3.66 11.77 -9.58
N TYR A 96 -3.84 12.71 -8.67
CA TYR A 96 -4.04 12.46 -7.24
C TYR A 96 -4.96 13.53 -6.67
N PRO A 97 -5.63 13.29 -5.53
CA PRO A 97 -6.46 14.30 -4.89
C PRO A 97 -5.72 15.63 -4.67
N MET A 98 -6.39 16.76 -4.88
CA MET A 98 -5.84 18.06 -4.49
C MET A 98 -5.74 18.15 -2.96
N GLU A 99 -6.81 17.76 -2.28
CA GLU A 99 -6.85 17.63 -0.82
C GLU A 99 -6.51 16.20 -0.41
N TRP A 100 -5.60 16.05 0.55
CA TRP A 100 -5.21 14.73 1.04
C TRP A 100 -6.41 13.93 1.56
N GLN A 101 -6.46 12.64 1.19
CA GLN A 101 -7.52 11.72 1.56
C GLN A 101 -6.94 10.58 2.40
N ALA A 102 -7.29 10.53 3.70
CA ALA A 102 -6.75 9.53 4.63
C ALA A 102 -7.04 8.07 4.23
N ASP A 103 -8.20 7.86 3.61
CA ASP A 103 -8.68 6.54 3.20
C ASP A 103 -8.26 6.17 1.77
N LEU A 104 -7.54 7.04 1.05
CA LEU A 104 -7.02 6.69 -0.26
C LEU A 104 -6.01 5.54 -0.11
N ARG A 105 -6.28 4.48 -0.86
CA ARG A 105 -5.41 3.32 -1.01
C ARG A 105 -5.15 3.12 -2.49
N VAL A 106 -3.88 3.01 -2.85
CA VAL A 106 -3.45 2.79 -4.23
C VAL A 106 -2.70 1.47 -4.36
N THR A 107 -2.61 1.01 -5.60
CA THR A 107 -1.78 -0.13 -5.98
C THR A 107 -0.60 0.38 -6.80
N VAL A 108 0.61 0.01 -6.38
CA VAL A 108 1.85 0.30 -7.11
C VAL A 108 2.34 -1.00 -7.73
N ARG A 109 2.60 -0.99 -9.03
CA ARG A 109 3.17 -2.11 -9.77
C ARG A 109 4.47 -1.71 -10.43
N TRP A 110 5.48 -2.57 -10.42
CA TRP A 110 6.74 -2.30 -11.10
C TRP A 110 7.32 -3.56 -11.72
N LEU A 111 7.95 -3.39 -12.89
CA LEU A 111 8.61 -4.47 -13.61
C LEU A 111 10.10 -4.42 -13.29
N VAL A 112 10.59 -5.43 -12.57
CA VAL A 112 11.97 -5.51 -12.11
C VAL A 112 12.74 -6.59 -12.86
N ASP A 113 13.99 -6.30 -13.21
CA ASP A 113 14.94 -7.27 -13.72
C ASP A 113 15.97 -7.63 -12.63
N LYS A 114 15.77 -8.81 -12.04
CA LYS A 114 16.68 -9.40 -11.05
C LYS A 114 17.64 -10.37 -11.73
N LYS A 115 18.75 -10.69 -11.07
CA LYS A 115 19.74 -11.70 -11.57
C LYS A 115 19.10 -13.06 -11.90
N ASN A 116 18.04 -13.46 -11.21
CA ASN A 116 17.34 -14.71 -11.44
C ASN A 116 16.02 -14.48 -12.19
N LYS A 117 15.87 -15.08 -13.36
CA LYS A 117 14.64 -15.00 -14.17
C LYS A 117 13.37 -15.44 -13.44
N LYS A 118 13.47 -16.30 -12.42
CA LYS A 118 12.33 -16.72 -11.59
C LYS A 118 11.85 -15.63 -10.63
N THR A 119 12.70 -14.65 -10.33
CA THR A 119 12.39 -13.54 -9.43
C THR A 119 12.31 -12.19 -10.16
N SER A 120 12.71 -12.12 -11.43
CA SER A 120 12.34 -11.03 -12.35
C SER A 120 10.86 -11.08 -12.72
N GLY A 121 10.27 -9.94 -13.01
CA GLY A 121 8.87 -9.83 -13.38
C GLY A 121 8.19 -8.64 -12.75
N TRP A 122 6.86 -8.61 -12.85
CA TRP A 122 6.02 -7.66 -12.17
C TRP A 122 5.91 -7.99 -10.69
N TYR A 123 6.01 -6.94 -9.89
CA TYR A 123 5.69 -6.93 -8.47
C TYR A 123 4.58 -5.91 -8.23
N LYS A 124 3.81 -6.13 -7.18
CA LYS A 124 2.70 -5.30 -6.76
C LYS A 124 2.73 -5.08 -5.25
N ALA A 125 2.55 -3.83 -4.84
CA ALA A 125 2.18 -3.47 -3.49
C ALA A 125 0.75 -2.92 -3.53
N GLU A 126 -0.14 -3.55 -2.76
CA GLU A 126 -1.53 -3.11 -2.61
C GLU A 126 -1.69 -2.30 -1.32
N ASN A 127 -2.80 -1.56 -1.21
CA ASN A 127 -3.13 -0.75 -0.03
C ASN A 127 -2.06 0.28 0.36
N VAL A 128 -1.27 0.74 -0.61
CA VAL A 128 -0.22 1.73 -0.39
C VAL A 128 -0.88 3.05 0.03
N ARG A 129 -0.39 3.61 1.11
CA ARG A 129 -0.80 4.93 1.61
C ARG A 129 0.08 6.01 1.02
N ILE A 130 -0.50 7.20 0.87
CA ILE A 130 0.25 8.42 0.63
C ILE A 130 0.22 9.18 1.96
N PRO A 131 1.39 9.48 2.58
CA PRO A 131 1.42 10.30 3.79
C PRO A 131 0.70 11.63 3.57
N GLN A 132 0.17 12.22 4.63
CA GLN A 132 -0.51 13.52 4.53
C GLN A 132 0.39 14.53 3.83
N TYR A 133 -0.13 15.28 2.87
CA TYR A 133 0.60 16.33 2.18
C TYR A 133 -0.17 17.65 2.23
N ASP A 134 0.59 18.74 2.20
CA ASP A 134 0.08 20.08 2.02
C ASP A 134 -0.28 20.28 0.53
N GLY A 135 -1.57 20.16 0.20
CA GLY A 135 -2.08 20.28 -1.18
C GLY A 135 -1.75 21.58 -1.90
N SER A 136 -1.19 22.58 -1.20
CA SER A 136 -0.72 23.85 -1.76
C SER A 136 0.70 23.79 -2.35
N ARG A 137 1.50 22.78 -1.98
CA ARG A 137 2.88 22.58 -2.44
C ARG A 137 3.03 21.17 -3.00
N SER A 138 3.29 21.07 -4.30
CA SER A 138 3.55 19.77 -4.91
C SER A 138 4.73 19.81 -5.87
N GLY A 139 5.80 19.12 -5.49
CA GLY A 139 6.91 18.73 -6.35
C GLY A 139 6.64 17.41 -7.08
N GLY A 140 5.37 17.06 -7.30
CA GLY A 140 4.94 15.82 -7.92
C GLY A 140 4.82 14.64 -6.95
N VAL A 141 4.38 13.51 -7.48
CA VAL A 141 4.28 12.24 -6.74
C VAL A 141 5.55 11.44 -6.96
N TRP A 142 6.10 10.89 -5.88
CA TRP A 142 7.34 10.14 -5.88
C TRP A 142 7.10 8.69 -5.47
N ALA A 143 7.47 7.76 -6.35
CA ALA A 143 7.58 6.34 -6.05
C ALA A 143 9.03 6.01 -5.68
N ILE A 144 9.28 5.69 -4.41
CA ILE A 144 10.62 5.35 -3.90
C ILE A 144 10.69 3.85 -3.67
N PHE A 145 11.42 3.16 -4.54
CA PHE A 145 11.65 1.72 -4.44
C PHE A 145 12.83 1.42 -3.52
N LEU A 146 12.62 0.50 -2.59
CA LEU A 146 13.54 0.18 -1.50
C LEU A 146 13.95 -1.30 -1.57
N PRO A 147 15.15 -1.66 -1.06
CA PRO A 147 15.57 -3.05 -0.94
C PRO A 147 14.53 -3.93 -0.27
N GLY A 148 14.45 -5.19 -0.69
CA GLY A 148 13.47 -6.14 -0.18
C GLY A 148 12.09 -6.01 -0.82
N ASP A 149 12.02 -5.51 -2.06
CA ASP A 149 10.77 -5.35 -2.83
C ASP A 149 9.76 -4.42 -2.14
N ARG A 150 10.25 -3.35 -1.50
CA ARG A 150 9.44 -2.38 -0.77
C ARG A 150 9.27 -1.11 -1.58
N VAL A 151 8.20 -0.37 -1.32
CA VAL A 151 7.95 0.92 -1.97
C VAL A 151 7.29 1.90 -1.00
N LYS A 152 7.71 3.16 -1.07
CA LYS A 152 6.99 4.29 -0.48
C LYS A 152 6.45 5.16 -1.60
N LEU A 153 5.21 5.61 -1.45
CA LEU A 153 4.61 6.60 -2.33
C LEU A 153 4.33 7.88 -1.54
N MET A 154 4.75 9.03 -2.05
CA MET A 154 4.54 10.31 -1.36
C MET A 154 4.33 11.46 -2.34
N VAL A 155 3.71 12.54 -1.88
CA VAL A 155 3.70 13.82 -2.59
C VAL A 155 4.81 14.68 -1.99
N ALA A 156 5.73 15.18 -2.80
CA ALA A 156 6.79 16.06 -2.30
C ALA A 156 6.19 17.43 -1.97
N ASP A 157 6.17 17.80 -0.69
CA ASP A 157 5.55 19.04 -0.18
C ASP A 157 6.52 19.94 0.60
N GLY A 158 7.83 19.68 0.46
CA GLY A 158 8.86 20.32 1.26
C GLY A 158 9.00 19.71 2.67
N ASN A 159 8.51 18.49 2.85
CA ASN A 159 8.56 17.74 4.11
C ASN A 159 7.71 18.37 5.22
N ALA A 160 6.53 18.89 4.89
CA ALA A 160 5.69 19.71 5.77
C ALA A 160 5.32 19.02 7.09
N ASN A 161 5.24 17.70 7.10
CA ASN A 161 4.94 16.87 8.29
C ASN A 161 6.04 15.87 8.65
N GLY A 162 7.25 16.03 8.10
CA GLY A 162 8.38 15.13 8.37
C GLY A 162 8.36 13.80 7.61
N ARG A 163 7.38 13.55 6.72
CA ARG A 163 7.23 12.26 6.02
C ARG A 163 7.44 12.33 4.51
N ASN A 164 7.64 13.51 3.94
CA ASN A 164 7.56 13.78 2.50
C ASN A 164 8.82 14.45 1.94
N SER A 165 10.00 14.02 2.40
CA SER A 165 11.29 14.50 1.89
C SER A 165 11.87 13.57 0.84
N VAL A 166 12.17 14.10 -0.34
CA VAL A 166 12.95 13.39 -1.39
C VAL A 166 14.46 13.46 -1.14
N ALA A 167 14.91 14.34 -0.25
CA ALA A 167 16.34 14.51 0.05
C ALA A 167 16.89 13.43 0.99
N VAL A 168 16.02 12.63 1.61
CA VAL A 168 16.40 11.61 2.59
C VAL A 168 15.73 10.30 2.21
N ARG A 169 16.53 9.23 2.07
CA ARG A 169 16.01 7.88 1.85
C ARG A 169 15.03 7.53 3.00
N PRO A 170 13.82 7.03 2.69
CA PRO A 170 12.91 6.53 3.71
C PRO A 170 13.58 5.48 4.61
N GLY A 171 13.28 5.56 5.92
CA GLY A 171 13.74 4.58 6.89
C GLY A 171 13.16 3.20 6.60
N ASP A 172 13.86 2.15 7.05
CA ASP A 172 13.35 0.78 6.87
C ASP A 172 12.12 0.49 7.75
N ASP A 173 11.91 1.30 8.79
CA ASP A 173 10.80 1.29 9.76
C ASP A 173 9.71 2.33 9.45
N ASP A 174 9.79 3.02 8.30
CA ASP A 174 8.80 4.02 7.90
C ASP A 174 7.40 3.39 7.75
N PRO A 175 6.36 3.90 8.45
CA PRO A 175 5.04 3.26 8.46
C PRO A 175 4.26 3.37 7.14
N ASP A 176 4.73 4.16 6.18
CA ASP A 176 4.12 4.28 4.85
C ASP A 176 4.89 3.50 3.78
N VAL A 177 5.92 2.75 4.18
CA VAL A 177 6.57 1.76 3.30
C VAL A 177 5.69 0.52 3.20
N ALA A 178 5.31 0.18 1.98
CA ALA A 178 4.53 -1.01 1.66
C ALA A 178 5.42 -2.13 1.10
N GLN A 179 5.05 -3.36 1.41
CA GLN A 179 5.71 -4.56 0.89
C GLN A 179 5.11 -4.94 -0.48
N GLY A 180 5.99 -5.17 -1.45
CA GLY A 180 5.66 -5.76 -2.73
C GLY A 180 5.74 -7.27 -2.70
N VAL A 181 4.91 -7.90 -3.52
CA VAL A 181 4.94 -9.34 -3.81
C VAL A 181 4.92 -9.54 -5.33
N PRO A 182 5.38 -10.70 -5.84
CA PRO A 182 5.21 -11.04 -7.25
C PRO A 182 3.74 -10.88 -7.70
N ASP A 183 3.53 -10.25 -8.85
CA ASP A 183 2.20 -10.00 -9.41
C ASP A 183 1.87 -11.07 -10.46
N ASP A 184 1.25 -12.17 -10.05
CA ASP A 184 0.91 -13.28 -10.94
C ASP A 184 0.00 -12.85 -12.11
N GLU A 185 -0.91 -11.90 -11.88
CA GLU A 185 -1.82 -11.33 -12.88
C GLU A 185 -1.00 -10.64 -13.99
N TRP A 186 -0.15 -9.69 -13.62
CA TRP A 186 0.62 -8.94 -14.62
C TRP A 186 1.80 -9.72 -15.19
N ASN A 187 2.33 -10.70 -14.46
CA ASN A 187 3.31 -11.64 -15.00
C ASN A 187 2.69 -12.54 -16.07
N TYR A 188 1.40 -12.87 -15.95
CA TYR A 188 0.67 -13.62 -16.98
C TYR A 188 0.24 -12.74 -18.16
N GLU A 189 -0.37 -11.59 -17.89
CA GLU A 189 -0.97 -10.71 -18.90
C GLU A 189 0.06 -9.86 -19.64
N TYR A 190 1.08 -9.40 -18.95
CA TYR A 190 2.10 -8.49 -19.49
C TYR A 190 3.52 -9.05 -19.26
N PRO A 191 3.83 -10.27 -19.72
CA PRO A 191 5.17 -10.83 -19.53
C PRO A 191 6.22 -9.89 -20.12
N LYS A 192 7.23 -9.54 -19.31
CA LYS A 192 8.26 -8.54 -19.66
C LYS A 192 7.71 -7.17 -20.06
N GLY A 193 6.50 -6.84 -19.60
CA GLY A 193 5.85 -5.55 -19.82
C GLY A 193 5.10 -5.40 -21.14
N VAL A 194 4.96 -6.48 -21.94
CA VAL A 194 4.25 -6.48 -23.23
C VAL A 194 2.99 -7.33 -23.12
N MET A 195 1.85 -6.82 -23.58
CA MET A 195 0.58 -7.54 -23.54
C MET A 195 0.69 -8.89 -24.26
N ARG A 196 0.31 -9.95 -23.57
CA ARG A 196 0.20 -11.30 -24.11
C ARG A 196 -0.90 -11.30 -25.15
N ARG A 197 -0.53 -11.40 -26.43
CA ARG A 197 -1.51 -11.69 -27.49
C ARG A 197 -1.96 -13.14 -27.33
N ILE A 198 -3.25 -13.35 -27.11
CA ILE A 198 -3.89 -14.65 -27.29
C ILE A 198 -4.15 -14.76 -28.80
N GLN A 199 -3.51 -15.72 -29.46
CA GLN A 199 -3.84 -16.11 -30.84
C GLN A 199 -5.05 -17.04 -30.84
#